data_AF-A0A4Q3Z4D0-F1
#
_entry.id   AF-A0A4Q3Z4D0-F1
#
_cell.length_a   1.000
_cell.length_b   1.000
_cell.length_c   1.000
_cell.angle_alpha   90.00
_cell.angle_beta   90.00
_cell.angle_gamma   90.00
#
_symmetry.space_group_name_H-M   'P 1'
#
loop_
_entity.id
_entity.type
_entity.pdbx_description
1 polymer ?
#
loop_
_entity_poly.entity_id
_entity_poly.type
_entity_poly.pdbx_seq_one_letter_code
_entity_poly.pdbx_strand_id
1 'polypeptide(L)'
;MVQDDKIRAGREAYSAMRWAEAYSLFSDDESFSRLAALDIERLGDAAYLLAKDNEAVQYWTRAHNVHVDNDEVGRAARVGFVLSLTSLLSGDLSRSNGWLARIQRLLEEYPDCRPERELSRLLMAIRQMFGGDPAGALPSFDTAVGTGTEERDADLLALALLGRGQASIALGRVEAGAASLDEAMISVTGGQVSPILSGIIYCAVILTCQSVFDCERAREWTAAFDGWCRTQPDLVPYRGQCLIHRSEILQMGGDWPGAMTAADRACEWLAGRSEATVGRAHYQRGEMHRLLGHDAAADQCYDSALRQGVDPQPGRALLWLGKGRAEQAAAAIRAACGSQNGAPVRWADPERLKLLGPSVEICLTAGEIDTAASAAEELSRWTSEFDVPLLQATYAQARGTLLSATGDREEALAWLSDALALWQRLSMPYEAARARARLVRVYRDLGDESSAEVHRLAAEATFDDLGAVRDLSQLVTPARGMASPVAGLTGRQIAVLRLLASGQTNREIAAELGVSKHTVARHISNIFDKTGVSSRTAAVAFAHRKGLLS
;
A
#
# COMPACT_ATOMS: atom_id res chain seq x y z
N MET A 1 -26.77 37.16 20.84
CA MET A 1 -27.58 36.76 19.66
C MET A 1 -26.69 36.42 18.48
N VAL A 2 -26.14 37.36 17.70
CA VAL A 2 -25.28 37.03 16.52
C VAL A 2 -24.08 36.13 16.88
N GLN A 3 -23.45 36.32 18.05
CA GLN A 3 -22.31 35.50 18.47
C GLN A 3 -22.69 34.11 18.99
N ASP A 4 -23.80 34.01 19.74
CA ASP A 4 -24.33 32.72 20.19
C ASP A 4 -24.81 31.89 18.99
N ASP A 5 -25.30 32.57 17.95
CA ASP A 5 -25.64 31.98 16.67
C ASP A 5 -24.39 31.43 15.94
N LYS A 6 -23.25 32.15 15.98
CA LYS A 6 -21.98 31.64 15.45
C LYS A 6 -21.48 30.40 16.19
N ILE A 7 -21.48 30.39 17.52
CA ILE A 7 -21.05 29.22 18.31
C ILE A 7 -21.97 28.03 18.04
N ARG A 8 -23.28 28.26 17.98
CA ARG A 8 -24.26 27.23 17.61
C ARG A 8 -24.02 26.68 16.20
N ALA A 9 -23.81 27.55 15.21
CA ALA A 9 -23.46 27.16 13.85
C ALA A 9 -22.14 26.37 13.81
N GLY A 10 -21.14 26.74 14.62
CA GLY A 10 -19.88 26.01 14.75
C GLY A 10 -20.09 24.59 15.27
N ARG A 11 -20.99 24.41 16.26
CA ARG A 11 -21.36 23.07 16.78
C ARG A 11 -22.08 22.24 15.72
N GLU A 12 -23.00 22.84 14.97
CA GLU A 12 -23.70 22.18 13.86
C GLU A 12 -22.73 21.79 12.73
N ALA A 13 -21.78 22.66 12.40
CA ALA A 13 -20.72 22.38 11.44
C ALA A 13 -19.83 21.21 11.91
N TYR A 14 -19.43 21.20 13.18
CA TYR A 14 -18.65 20.11 13.78
C TYR A 14 -19.39 18.77 13.73
N SER A 15 -20.67 18.74 14.15
CA SER A 15 -21.49 17.52 14.10
C SER A 15 -21.74 17.01 12.67
N ALA A 16 -21.76 17.91 11.69
CA ALA A 16 -21.84 17.59 10.27
C ALA A 16 -20.47 17.30 9.63
N MET A 17 -19.38 17.23 10.42
CA MET A 17 -18.01 17.00 9.96
C MET A 17 -17.52 18.03 8.91
N ARG A 18 -18.07 19.26 8.95
CA ARG A 18 -17.63 20.41 8.14
C ARG A 18 -16.49 21.12 8.85
N TRP A 19 -15.31 20.50 8.85
CA TRP A 19 -14.18 20.88 9.70
C TRP A 19 -13.69 22.31 9.46
N ALA A 20 -13.57 22.74 8.20
CA ALA A 20 -13.08 24.08 7.87
C ALA A 20 -14.04 25.17 8.38
N GLU A 21 -15.34 24.94 8.21
CA GLU A 21 -16.39 25.83 8.68
C GLU A 21 -16.44 25.88 10.22
N ALA A 22 -16.39 24.72 10.88
CA ALA A 22 -16.35 24.64 12.35
C ALA A 22 -15.13 25.39 12.91
N TYR A 23 -13.95 25.14 12.35
CA TYR A 23 -12.72 25.83 12.72
C TYR A 23 -12.87 27.35 12.54
N SER A 24 -13.37 27.81 11.39
CA SER A 24 -13.52 29.25 11.11
C SER A 24 -14.51 29.93 12.07
N LEU A 25 -15.60 29.26 12.46
CA LEU A 25 -16.61 29.81 13.35
C LEU A 25 -16.14 29.89 14.80
N PHE A 26 -15.34 28.92 15.24
CA PHE A 26 -14.80 28.87 16.60
C PHE A 26 -13.53 29.71 16.80
N SER A 27 -12.67 29.82 15.79
CA SER A 27 -11.40 30.57 15.87
C SER A 27 -11.53 32.08 15.71
N ASP A 28 -12.71 32.58 15.32
CA ASP A 28 -13.04 34.02 15.31
C ASP A 28 -12.79 34.64 16.70
N ASP A 29 -11.98 35.71 16.80
CA ASP A 29 -11.52 36.27 18.08
C ASP A 29 -12.67 36.58 19.06
N GLU A 30 -13.80 37.07 18.53
CA GLU A 30 -15.00 37.37 19.31
C GLU A 30 -15.72 36.10 19.81
N SER A 31 -15.67 35.00 19.06
CA SER A 31 -16.22 33.68 19.46
C SER A 31 -15.29 33.02 20.47
N PHE A 32 -13.99 33.02 20.17
CA PHE A 32 -12.98 32.26 20.89
C PHE A 32 -12.93 32.62 22.38
N SER A 33 -13.05 33.92 22.69
CA SER A 33 -13.08 34.41 24.08
C SER A 33 -14.28 33.92 24.91
N ARG A 34 -15.33 33.41 24.27
CA ARG A 34 -16.60 32.98 24.88
C ARG A 34 -16.87 31.48 24.77
N LEU A 35 -15.97 30.71 24.15
CA LEU A 35 -16.16 29.28 24.00
C LEU A 35 -16.17 28.57 25.35
N ALA A 36 -17.14 27.68 25.53
CA ALA A 36 -17.11 26.71 26.62
C ALA A 36 -15.97 25.69 26.39
N ALA A 37 -15.53 25.00 27.45
CA ALA A 37 -14.43 24.04 27.39
C ALA A 37 -14.59 23.01 26.26
N LEU A 38 -15.80 22.44 26.11
CA LEU A 38 -16.14 21.49 25.05
C LEU A 38 -16.04 22.08 23.63
N ASP A 39 -16.32 23.38 23.45
CA ASP A 39 -16.17 24.01 22.13
C ASP A 39 -14.69 24.32 21.81
N ILE A 40 -13.86 24.57 22.84
CA ILE A 40 -12.41 24.67 22.67
C ILE A 40 -11.82 23.29 22.29
N GLU A 41 -12.30 22.21 22.90
CA GLU A 41 -11.97 20.82 22.52
C GLU A 41 -12.29 20.59 21.04
N ARG A 42 -13.52 20.89 20.60
CA ARG A 42 -13.96 20.78 19.21
C ARG A 42 -13.14 21.62 18.23
N LEU A 43 -12.72 22.82 18.63
CA LEU A 43 -11.84 23.65 17.82
C LEU A 43 -10.46 22.99 17.66
N GLY A 44 -9.92 22.40 18.73
CA GLY A 44 -8.69 21.61 18.67
C GLY A 44 -8.81 20.42 17.71
N ASP A 45 -9.92 19.68 17.78
CA ASP A 45 -10.21 18.57 16.87
C ASP A 45 -10.29 19.01 15.42
N ALA A 46 -11.05 20.08 15.13
CA ALA A 46 -11.16 20.63 13.78
C ALA A 46 -9.80 21.12 13.26
N ALA A 47 -9.01 21.80 14.09
CA ALA A 47 -7.65 22.20 13.73
C ALA A 47 -6.78 20.98 13.40
N TYR A 48 -6.85 19.91 14.20
CA TYR A 48 -6.12 18.69 13.92
C TYR A 48 -6.57 18.05 12.60
N LEU A 49 -7.86 17.90 12.36
CA LEU A 49 -8.40 17.25 11.14
C LEU A 49 -8.09 18.06 9.86
N LEU A 50 -7.81 19.35 10.00
CA LEU A 50 -7.32 20.26 8.94
C LEU A 50 -5.78 20.33 8.83
N ALA A 51 -5.06 19.44 9.52
CA ALA A 51 -3.59 19.40 9.56
C ALA A 51 -2.92 20.65 10.18
N LYS A 52 -3.61 21.37 11.07
CA LYS A 52 -3.06 22.50 11.83
C LYS A 52 -2.53 22.03 13.19
N ASP A 53 -1.58 21.09 13.16
CA ASP A 53 -1.12 20.31 14.32
C ASP A 53 -0.68 21.21 15.51
N ASN A 54 0.06 22.29 15.25
CA ASN A 54 0.52 23.21 16.29
C ASN A 54 -0.64 23.95 16.98
N GLU A 55 -1.64 24.38 16.21
CA GLU A 55 -2.81 25.06 16.76
C GLU A 55 -3.69 24.08 17.54
N ALA A 56 -3.87 22.86 17.03
CA ALA A 56 -4.60 21.80 17.72
C ALA A 56 -4.04 21.54 19.12
N VAL A 57 -2.72 21.42 19.25
CA VAL A 57 -2.05 21.25 20.55
C VAL A 57 -2.31 22.44 21.48
N GLN A 58 -2.30 23.68 20.97
CA GLN A 58 -2.60 24.87 21.77
C GLN A 58 -4.05 24.86 22.27
N TYR A 59 -5.02 24.59 21.39
CA TYR A 59 -6.44 24.55 21.74
C TYR A 59 -6.75 23.41 22.72
N TRP A 60 -6.25 22.19 22.49
CA TRP A 60 -6.43 21.09 23.44
C TRP A 60 -5.75 21.35 24.78
N THR A 61 -4.56 21.96 24.80
CA THR A 61 -3.90 22.34 26.07
C THR A 61 -4.77 23.30 26.86
N ARG A 62 -5.37 24.28 26.19
CA ARG A 62 -6.32 25.21 26.80
C ARG A 62 -7.59 24.50 27.27
N ALA A 63 -8.21 23.67 26.43
CA ALA A 63 -9.40 22.90 26.77
C ALA A 63 -9.17 22.02 28.01
N HIS A 64 -8.03 21.30 28.07
CA HIS A 64 -7.64 20.53 29.23
C HIS A 64 -7.59 21.37 30.51
N ASN A 65 -6.92 22.54 30.47
CA ASN A 65 -6.83 23.41 31.63
C ASN A 65 -8.21 23.92 32.08
N VAL A 66 -9.07 24.34 31.13
CA VAL A 66 -10.42 24.82 31.47
C VAL A 66 -11.28 23.70 32.06
N HIS A 67 -11.18 22.46 31.54
CA HIS A 67 -11.86 21.31 32.13
C HIS A 67 -11.38 21.01 33.56
N VAL A 68 -10.07 21.14 33.83
CA VAL A 68 -9.54 21.01 35.20
C VAL A 68 -10.09 22.11 36.11
N ASP A 69 -10.09 23.36 35.65
CA ASP A 69 -10.61 24.50 36.41
C ASP A 69 -12.12 24.37 36.71
N ASN A 70 -12.86 23.66 35.85
CA ASN A 70 -14.28 23.38 35.99
C ASN A 70 -14.60 22.08 36.77
N ASP A 71 -13.60 21.36 37.29
CA ASP A 71 -13.74 20.05 37.95
C ASP A 71 -14.33 18.94 37.02
N GLU A 72 -14.18 19.10 35.70
CA GLU A 72 -14.62 18.14 34.67
C GLU A 72 -13.52 17.11 34.37
N VAL A 73 -13.09 16.38 35.40
CA VAL A 73 -11.89 15.53 35.39
C VAL A 73 -11.86 14.50 34.26
N GLY A 74 -12.98 13.81 34.00
CA GLY A 74 -13.04 12.82 32.92
C GLY A 74 -12.74 13.43 31.54
N ARG A 75 -13.30 14.62 31.26
CA ARG A 75 -13.04 15.35 30.00
C ARG A 75 -11.60 15.84 29.93
N ALA A 76 -11.09 16.43 31.02
CA ALA A 76 -9.70 16.84 31.09
C ALA A 76 -8.73 15.67 30.80
N ALA A 77 -9.00 14.49 31.36
CA ALA A 77 -8.19 13.30 31.14
C ALA A 77 -8.24 12.81 29.68
N ARG A 78 -9.40 12.86 29.02
CA ARG A 78 -9.52 12.51 27.59
C ARG A 78 -8.75 13.45 26.67
N VAL A 79 -8.84 14.76 26.90
CA VAL A 79 -8.06 15.73 26.12
C VAL A 79 -6.55 15.50 26.35
N GLY A 80 -6.15 15.25 27.60
CA GLY A 80 -4.76 14.90 27.92
C GLY A 80 -4.30 13.58 27.28
N PHE A 81 -5.18 12.60 27.16
CA PHE A 81 -4.94 11.35 26.45
C PHE A 81 -4.72 11.59 24.95
N VAL A 82 -5.56 12.39 24.28
CA VAL A 82 -5.37 12.74 22.85
C VAL A 82 -4.03 13.43 22.61
N LEU A 83 -3.67 14.40 23.48
CA LEU A 83 -2.37 15.07 23.45
C LEU A 83 -1.20 14.08 23.62
N SER A 84 -1.34 13.13 24.52
CA SER A 84 -0.30 12.11 24.76
C SER A 84 -0.19 11.11 23.59
N LEU A 85 -1.31 10.63 23.06
CA LEU A 85 -1.37 9.67 21.96
C LEU A 85 -0.82 10.27 20.66
N THR A 86 -1.25 11.46 20.28
CA THR A 86 -0.78 12.14 19.05
C THR A 86 0.71 12.45 19.11
N SER A 87 1.22 12.84 20.29
CA SER A 87 2.66 12.99 20.54
C SER A 87 3.41 11.68 20.40
N LEU A 88 2.87 10.59 20.98
CA LEU A 88 3.47 9.25 20.89
C LEU A 88 3.59 8.78 19.44
N LEU A 89 2.50 8.88 18.67
CA LEU A 89 2.45 8.47 17.27
C LEU A 89 3.35 9.34 16.36
N SER A 90 3.61 10.58 16.75
CA SER A 90 4.53 11.47 16.03
C SER A 90 6.00 11.29 16.43
N GLY A 91 6.29 10.47 17.46
CA GLY A 91 7.65 10.21 17.97
C GLY A 91 8.11 11.17 19.08
N ASP A 92 7.27 12.09 19.53
CA ASP A 92 7.56 13.06 20.60
C ASP A 92 7.41 12.43 21.98
N LEU A 93 8.26 11.44 22.30
CA LEU A 93 8.16 10.62 23.52
C LEU A 93 8.13 11.46 24.82
N SER A 94 8.93 12.52 24.90
CA SER A 94 8.97 13.37 26.09
C SER A 94 7.66 14.12 26.33
N ARG A 95 7.02 14.61 25.25
CA ARG A 95 5.71 15.27 25.35
C ARG A 95 4.62 14.27 25.72
N SER A 96 4.63 13.09 25.10
CA SER A 96 3.72 12.01 25.44
C SER A 96 3.80 11.63 26.92
N ASN A 97 5.02 11.43 27.45
CA ASN A 97 5.25 11.10 28.86
C ASN A 97 4.78 12.22 29.81
N GLY A 98 5.01 13.48 29.46
CA GLY A 98 4.58 14.62 30.27
C GLY A 98 3.05 14.69 30.41
N TRP A 99 2.32 14.51 29.30
CA TRP A 99 0.86 14.46 29.32
C TRP A 99 0.33 13.23 30.07
N LEU A 100 0.93 12.06 29.87
CA LEU A 100 0.57 10.83 30.58
C LEU A 100 0.70 10.98 32.11
N ALA A 101 1.83 11.52 32.59
CA ALA A 101 2.03 11.76 34.01
C ALA A 101 1.00 12.76 34.58
N ARG A 102 0.60 13.77 33.79
CA ARG A 102 -0.41 14.76 34.20
C ARG A 102 -1.79 14.13 34.33
N ILE A 103 -2.22 13.29 33.38
CA ILE A 103 -3.53 12.62 33.46
C ILE A 103 -3.56 11.57 34.58
N GLN A 104 -2.47 10.84 34.82
CA GLN A 104 -2.41 9.84 35.90
C GLN A 104 -2.59 10.49 37.27
N ARG A 105 -1.85 11.57 37.55
CA ARG A 105 -2.01 12.33 38.80
C ARG A 105 -3.41 12.91 38.96
N LEU A 106 -4.02 13.41 37.87
CA LEU A 106 -5.39 13.92 37.92
C LEU A 106 -6.40 12.82 38.28
N LEU A 107 -6.21 11.60 37.78
CA LEU A 107 -7.13 10.48 37.99
C LEU A 107 -6.95 9.76 39.33
N GLU A 108 -5.83 9.96 40.04
CA GLU A 108 -5.58 9.40 41.38
C GLU A 108 -6.62 9.88 42.41
N GLU A 109 -7.05 11.13 42.29
CA GLU A 109 -8.01 11.76 43.20
C GLU A 109 -9.49 11.43 42.85
N TYR A 110 -9.74 10.83 41.68
CA TYR A 110 -11.09 10.62 41.13
C TYR A 110 -11.32 9.15 40.71
N PRO A 111 -11.59 8.24 41.68
CA PRO A 111 -11.70 6.79 41.46
C PRO A 111 -12.91 6.37 40.61
N ASP A 112 -13.82 7.27 40.22
CA ASP A 112 -14.97 6.93 39.38
C ASP A 112 -14.71 7.05 37.87
N CYS A 113 -13.60 7.71 37.46
CA CYS A 113 -13.21 7.87 36.05
C CYS A 113 -12.55 6.60 35.48
N ARG A 114 -13.30 5.49 35.44
CA ARG A 114 -12.77 4.17 35.06
C ARG A 114 -12.34 4.10 33.59
N PRO A 115 -13.11 4.57 32.59
CA PRO A 115 -12.67 4.57 31.19
C PRO A 115 -11.39 5.37 30.96
N GLU A 116 -11.29 6.56 31.57
CA GLU A 116 -10.13 7.45 31.41
C GLU A 116 -8.86 6.87 32.01
N ARG A 117 -8.97 6.13 33.13
CA ARG A 117 -7.85 5.37 33.67
C ARG A 117 -7.39 4.28 32.72
N GLU A 118 -8.31 3.53 32.11
CA GLU A 118 -7.94 2.52 31.12
C GLU A 118 -7.29 3.14 29.88
N LEU A 119 -7.79 4.28 29.38
CA LEU A 119 -7.13 5.03 28.29
C LEU A 119 -5.69 5.41 28.64
N SER A 120 -5.42 5.85 29.89
CA SER A 120 -4.06 6.14 30.34
C SER A 120 -3.16 4.90 30.39
N ARG A 121 -3.70 3.74 30.79
CA ARG A 121 -2.98 2.45 30.81
C ARG A 121 -2.70 1.94 29.40
N LEU A 122 -3.63 2.15 28.46
CA LEU A 122 -3.45 1.78 27.06
C LEU A 122 -2.22 2.45 26.44
N LEU A 123 -1.91 3.70 26.78
CA LEU A 123 -0.68 4.37 26.30
C LEU A 123 0.59 3.65 26.75
N MET A 124 0.60 3.09 27.96
CA MET A 124 1.72 2.29 28.45
C MET A 124 1.78 0.93 27.75
N ALA A 125 0.63 0.27 27.57
CA ALA A 125 0.53 -1.01 26.87
C ALA A 125 0.99 -0.90 25.40
N ILE A 126 0.58 0.17 24.71
CA ILE A 126 1.04 0.49 23.34
C ILE A 126 2.56 0.60 23.30
N ARG A 127 3.16 1.35 24.24
CA ARG A 127 4.62 1.49 24.32
C ARG A 127 5.33 0.18 24.64
N GLN A 128 4.77 -0.63 25.54
CA GLN A 128 5.33 -1.93 25.90
C GLN A 128 5.31 -2.90 24.71
N MET A 129 4.18 -2.96 23.99
CA MET A 129 4.02 -3.74 22.77
C MET A 129 5.04 -3.35 21.69
N PHE A 130 5.12 -2.06 21.35
CA PHE A 130 6.08 -1.56 20.36
C PHE A 130 7.53 -1.54 20.87
N GLY A 131 7.74 -1.65 22.18
CA GLY A 131 9.03 -1.88 22.81
C GLY A 131 9.51 -3.33 22.76
N GLY A 132 8.74 -4.25 22.16
CA GLY A 132 9.11 -5.66 21.98
C GLY A 132 8.50 -6.62 23.00
N ASP A 133 7.55 -6.18 23.83
CA ASP A 133 6.84 -7.04 24.79
C ASP A 133 5.32 -7.05 24.56
N PRO A 134 4.85 -7.67 23.46
CA PRO A 134 3.42 -7.83 23.20
C PRO A 134 2.73 -8.74 24.23
N ALA A 135 3.47 -9.70 24.83
CA ALA A 135 2.91 -10.62 25.81
C ALA A 135 2.53 -9.91 27.12
N GLY A 136 3.39 -9.01 27.61
CA GLY A 136 3.12 -8.21 28.80
C GLY A 136 2.09 -7.10 28.57
N ALA A 137 1.96 -6.61 27.34
CA ALA A 137 0.96 -5.59 26.99
C ALA A 137 -0.47 -6.16 26.87
N LEU A 138 -0.62 -7.41 26.39
CA LEU A 138 -1.92 -8.03 26.08
C LEU A 138 -2.95 -7.97 27.23
N PRO A 139 -2.61 -8.29 28.51
CA PRO A 139 -3.57 -8.21 29.61
C PRO A 139 -4.18 -6.81 29.83
N SER A 140 -3.42 -5.76 29.52
CA SER A 140 -3.92 -4.39 29.62
C SER A 140 -4.96 -4.10 28.54
N PHE A 141 -4.73 -4.59 27.31
CA PHE A 141 -5.73 -4.50 26.24
C PHE A 141 -6.99 -5.30 26.57
N ASP A 142 -6.86 -6.52 27.10
CA ASP A 142 -8.02 -7.33 27.50
C ASP A 142 -8.86 -6.68 28.61
N THR A 143 -8.20 -6.09 29.61
CA THR A 143 -8.87 -5.35 30.69
C THR A 143 -9.62 -4.12 30.15
N ALA A 144 -9.00 -3.41 29.22
CA ALA A 144 -9.58 -2.25 28.56
C ALA A 144 -10.77 -2.63 27.65
N VAL A 145 -10.73 -3.78 26.96
CA VAL A 145 -11.89 -4.29 26.20
C VAL A 145 -13.07 -4.55 27.14
N GLY A 146 -12.83 -5.21 28.28
CA GLY A 146 -13.87 -5.46 29.29
C GLY A 146 -14.50 -4.15 29.79
N THR A 147 -13.66 -3.19 30.16
CA THR A 147 -14.12 -1.87 30.65
C THR A 147 -14.86 -1.09 29.57
N GLY A 148 -14.34 -1.02 28.34
CA GLY A 148 -15.00 -0.32 27.23
C GLY A 148 -16.37 -0.92 26.90
N THR A 149 -16.52 -2.25 27.02
CA THR A 149 -17.79 -2.94 26.84
C THR A 149 -18.79 -2.62 27.95
N GLU A 150 -18.36 -2.73 29.21
CA GLU A 150 -19.21 -2.50 30.40
C GLU A 150 -19.70 -1.05 30.48
N GLU A 151 -18.78 -0.09 30.26
CA GLU A 151 -19.05 1.35 30.34
C GLU A 151 -19.62 1.93 29.04
N ARG A 152 -19.75 1.11 27.99
CA ARG A 152 -20.20 1.49 26.64
C ARG A 152 -19.39 2.64 26.03
N ASP A 153 -18.08 2.59 26.25
CA ASP A 153 -17.15 3.57 25.72
C ASP A 153 -16.55 3.09 24.39
N ALA A 154 -17.06 3.63 23.28
CA ALA A 154 -16.67 3.20 21.94
C ALA A 154 -15.20 3.50 21.62
N ASP A 155 -14.67 4.63 22.10
CA ASP A 155 -13.29 5.05 21.87
C ASP A 155 -12.30 4.11 22.57
N LEU A 156 -12.54 3.83 23.86
CA LEU A 156 -11.77 2.89 24.65
C LEU A 156 -11.85 1.48 24.06
N LEU A 157 -13.06 1.01 23.74
CA LEU A 157 -13.28 -0.33 23.20
C LEU A 157 -12.54 -0.50 21.87
N ALA A 158 -12.72 0.41 20.91
CA ALA A 158 -12.10 0.29 19.60
C ALA A 158 -10.56 0.34 19.67
N LEU A 159 -10.00 1.20 20.53
CA LEU A 159 -8.55 1.27 20.72
C LEU A 159 -7.98 0.04 21.45
N ALA A 160 -8.70 -0.47 22.44
CA ALA A 160 -8.32 -1.69 23.15
C ALA A 160 -8.36 -2.92 22.22
N LEU A 161 -9.38 -3.03 21.37
CA LEU A 161 -9.49 -4.06 20.35
C LEU A 161 -8.37 -3.99 19.31
N LEU A 162 -8.00 -2.79 18.86
CA LEU A 162 -6.83 -2.58 18.00
C LEU A 162 -5.55 -3.12 18.66
N GLY A 163 -5.29 -2.71 19.90
CA GLY A 163 -4.10 -3.14 20.63
C GLY A 163 -4.08 -4.65 20.92
N ARG A 164 -5.23 -5.24 21.29
CA ARG A 164 -5.40 -6.68 21.46
C ARG A 164 -5.11 -7.44 20.16
N GLY A 165 -5.61 -6.93 19.04
CA GLY A 165 -5.38 -7.47 17.71
C GLY A 165 -3.91 -7.48 17.32
N GLN A 166 -3.25 -6.33 17.48
CA GLN A 166 -1.82 -6.15 17.21
C GLN A 166 -0.95 -7.04 18.10
N ALA A 167 -1.21 -7.09 19.41
CA ALA A 167 -0.47 -7.94 20.34
C ALA A 167 -0.68 -9.42 20.03
N SER A 168 -1.89 -9.84 19.68
CA SER A 168 -2.21 -11.23 19.30
C SER A 168 -1.46 -11.65 18.03
N ILE A 169 -1.46 -10.80 17.00
CA ILE A 169 -0.67 -11.01 15.77
C ILE A 169 0.82 -11.09 16.09
N ALA A 170 1.34 -10.18 16.91
CA ALA A 170 2.74 -10.19 17.34
C ALA A 170 3.14 -11.50 18.06
N LEU A 171 2.18 -12.18 18.69
CA LEU A 171 2.34 -13.47 19.36
C LEU A 171 2.06 -14.69 18.45
N GLY A 172 1.83 -14.48 17.16
CA GLY A 172 1.55 -15.53 16.17
C GLY A 172 0.09 -16.00 16.11
N ARG A 173 -0.83 -15.34 16.84
CA ARG A 173 -2.27 -15.67 16.85
C ARG A 173 -3.01 -14.83 15.80
N VAL A 174 -2.70 -15.05 14.53
CA VAL A 174 -3.13 -14.17 13.42
C VAL A 174 -4.65 -14.10 13.30
N GLU A 175 -5.36 -15.24 13.28
CA GLU A 175 -6.83 -15.25 13.15
C GLU A 175 -7.53 -14.52 14.31
N ALA A 176 -7.14 -14.81 15.56
CA ALA A 176 -7.72 -14.16 16.74
C ALA A 176 -7.41 -12.65 16.76
N GLY A 177 -6.21 -12.27 16.32
CA GLY A 177 -5.83 -10.88 16.19
C GLY A 177 -6.66 -10.17 15.12
N ALA A 178 -6.79 -10.76 13.93
CA ALA A 178 -7.63 -10.26 12.84
C ALA A 178 -9.08 -10.06 13.27
N ALA A 179 -9.68 -11.02 13.97
CA ALA A 179 -11.05 -10.89 14.49
C ALA A 179 -11.21 -9.68 15.43
N SER A 180 -10.20 -9.38 16.26
CA SER A 180 -10.22 -8.19 17.12
C SER A 180 -10.10 -6.90 16.31
N LEU A 181 -9.29 -6.89 15.24
CA LEU A 181 -9.20 -5.73 14.34
C LEU A 181 -10.53 -5.49 13.62
N ASP A 182 -11.17 -6.56 13.12
CA ASP A 182 -12.45 -6.47 12.42
C ASP A 182 -13.55 -5.93 13.35
N GLU A 183 -13.60 -6.38 14.61
CA GLU A 183 -14.52 -5.85 15.62
C GLU A 183 -14.30 -4.35 15.89
N ALA A 184 -13.04 -3.90 16.00
CA ALA A 184 -12.71 -2.48 16.13
C ALA A 184 -13.22 -1.68 14.92
N MET A 185 -13.04 -2.24 13.71
CA MET A 185 -13.45 -1.62 12.46
C MET A 185 -14.96 -1.49 12.30
N ILE A 186 -15.76 -2.39 12.88
CA ILE A 186 -17.23 -2.23 12.92
C ILE A 186 -17.62 -0.97 13.70
N SER A 187 -16.98 -0.71 14.85
CA SER A 187 -17.25 0.49 15.65
C SER A 187 -16.85 1.77 14.90
N VAL A 188 -15.71 1.72 14.21
CA VAL A 188 -15.19 2.84 13.42
C VAL A 188 -16.08 3.14 12.21
N THR A 189 -16.41 2.13 11.41
CA THR A 189 -17.25 2.28 10.21
C THR A 189 -18.71 2.61 10.55
N GLY A 190 -19.18 2.17 11.72
CA GLY A 190 -20.49 2.53 12.26
C GLY A 190 -20.60 3.96 12.80
N GLY A 191 -19.51 4.74 12.80
CA GLY A 191 -19.50 6.14 13.24
C GLY A 191 -19.64 6.31 14.75
N GLN A 192 -19.31 5.28 15.54
CA GLN A 192 -19.41 5.30 17.01
C GLN A 192 -18.14 5.87 17.67
N VAL A 193 -17.02 5.82 16.96
CA VAL A 193 -15.70 6.27 17.42
C VAL A 193 -15.47 7.73 17.04
N SER A 194 -14.78 8.48 17.90
CA SER A 194 -14.44 9.88 17.65
C SER A 194 -13.57 10.04 16.40
N PRO A 195 -13.74 11.12 15.60
CA PRO A 195 -13.09 11.26 14.28
C PRO A 195 -11.57 11.12 14.30
N ILE A 196 -10.91 11.58 15.37
CA ILE A 196 -9.46 11.48 15.53
C ILE A 196 -9.04 10.02 15.68
N LEU A 197 -9.70 9.28 16.59
CA LEU A 197 -9.40 7.88 16.81
C LEU A 197 -9.82 7.02 15.63
N SER A 198 -10.92 7.33 14.94
CA SER A 198 -11.29 6.66 13.69
C SER A 198 -10.13 6.69 12.69
N GLY A 199 -9.56 7.87 12.42
CA GLY A 199 -8.43 8.00 11.49
C GLY A 199 -7.18 7.22 11.93
N ILE A 200 -6.86 7.24 13.22
CA ILE A 200 -5.72 6.50 13.78
C ILE A 200 -5.95 4.98 13.65
N ILE A 201 -7.14 4.49 14.00
CA ILE A 201 -7.49 3.07 13.97
C ILE A 201 -7.52 2.56 12.53
N TYR A 202 -8.12 3.28 11.58
CA TYR A 202 -8.06 2.92 10.15
C TYR A 202 -6.63 2.68 9.69
N CYS A 203 -5.75 3.66 9.92
CA CYS A 203 -4.34 3.56 9.55
C CYS A 203 -3.65 2.36 10.21
N ALA A 204 -3.84 2.16 11.51
CA ALA A 204 -3.19 1.11 12.27
C ALA A 204 -3.68 -0.30 11.86
N VAL A 205 -4.98 -0.48 11.61
CA VAL A 205 -5.53 -1.74 11.12
C VAL A 205 -4.97 -2.09 9.75
N ILE A 206 -4.97 -1.13 8.81
CA ILE A 206 -4.44 -1.34 7.45
C ILE A 206 -2.96 -1.77 7.51
N LEU A 207 -2.14 -1.04 8.29
CA LEU A 207 -0.73 -1.38 8.51
C LEU A 207 -0.56 -2.79 9.09
N THR A 208 -1.38 -3.15 10.09
CA THR A 208 -1.29 -4.46 10.75
C THR A 208 -1.70 -5.58 9.79
N CYS A 209 -2.69 -5.37 8.94
CA CYS A 209 -3.07 -6.34 7.91
C CYS A 209 -1.93 -6.54 6.89
N GLN A 210 -1.31 -5.44 6.44
CA GLN A 210 -0.17 -5.53 5.52
C GLN A 210 1.05 -6.21 6.14
N SER A 211 1.28 -6.04 7.44
CA SER A 211 2.43 -6.66 8.10
C SER A 211 2.35 -8.18 8.03
N VAL A 212 1.14 -8.76 8.13
CA VAL A 212 0.89 -10.20 7.98
C VAL A 212 0.49 -10.64 6.56
N PHE A 213 0.69 -9.77 5.56
CA PHE A 213 0.38 -10.03 4.16
C PHE A 213 -1.12 -10.30 3.86
N ASP A 214 -2.03 -9.85 4.73
CA ASP A 214 -3.47 -9.90 4.48
C ASP A 214 -3.91 -8.71 3.62
N CYS A 215 -3.59 -8.81 2.32
CA CYS A 215 -3.86 -7.75 1.35
C CYS A 215 -5.35 -7.58 1.03
N GLU A 216 -6.17 -8.62 1.21
CA GLU A 216 -7.61 -8.57 0.97
C GLU A 216 -8.28 -7.70 2.03
N ARG A 217 -8.03 -8.00 3.31
CA ARG A 217 -8.54 -7.18 4.43
C ARG A 217 -7.98 -5.76 4.38
N ALA A 218 -6.68 -5.59 4.07
CA ALA A 218 -6.08 -4.27 3.93
C ALA A 218 -6.76 -3.41 2.84
N ARG A 219 -7.13 -4.01 1.70
CA ARG A 219 -7.86 -3.33 0.62
C ARG A 219 -9.26 -2.93 1.04
N GLU A 220 -10.00 -3.84 1.66
CA GLU A 220 -11.37 -3.60 2.13
C GLU A 220 -11.40 -2.40 3.09
N TRP A 221 -10.54 -2.40 4.11
CA TRP A 221 -10.47 -1.30 5.06
C TRP A 221 -9.92 0.00 4.45
N THR A 222 -9.05 -0.09 3.44
CA THR A 222 -8.62 1.10 2.69
C THR A 222 -9.77 1.71 1.89
N ALA A 223 -10.61 0.90 1.24
CA ALA A 223 -11.77 1.36 0.49
C ALA A 223 -12.85 1.96 1.41
N ALA A 224 -13.09 1.34 2.58
CA ALA A 224 -13.97 1.88 3.61
C ALA A 224 -13.46 3.25 4.11
N PHE A 225 -12.15 3.36 4.38
CA PHE A 225 -11.55 4.62 4.80
C PHE A 225 -11.67 5.70 3.74
N ASP A 226 -11.47 5.36 2.46
CA ASP A 226 -11.70 6.29 1.34
C ASP A 226 -13.15 6.76 1.24
N GLY A 227 -14.10 5.87 1.48
CA GLY A 227 -15.51 6.21 1.59
C GLY A 227 -15.75 7.26 2.68
N TRP A 228 -15.23 7.01 3.87
CA TRP A 228 -15.33 7.90 5.03
C TRP A 228 -14.64 9.25 4.81
N CYS A 229 -13.50 9.28 4.09
CA CYS A 229 -12.82 10.53 3.76
C CYS A 229 -13.61 11.36 2.72
N ARG A 230 -14.23 10.71 1.73
CA ARG A 230 -15.02 11.41 0.70
C ARG A 230 -16.28 12.09 1.24
N THR A 231 -16.82 11.63 2.37
CA THR A 231 -17.93 12.34 3.04
C THR A 231 -17.49 13.60 3.76
N GLN A 232 -16.17 13.86 3.83
CA GLN A 232 -15.57 14.97 4.57
C GLN A 232 -14.54 15.70 3.70
N PRO A 233 -14.97 16.58 2.79
CA PRO A 233 -14.10 17.16 1.76
C PRO A 233 -12.96 18.03 2.31
N ASP A 234 -13.15 18.64 3.47
CA ASP A 234 -12.12 19.48 4.14
C ASP A 234 -11.13 18.64 4.97
N LEU A 235 -11.45 17.37 5.22
CA LEU A 235 -10.54 16.49 5.94
C LEU A 235 -9.24 16.44 5.17
N VAL A 236 -8.12 16.50 5.89
CA VAL A 236 -6.82 16.15 5.34
C VAL A 236 -6.53 14.72 5.79
N PRO A 237 -7.09 13.71 5.08
CA PRO A 237 -6.91 12.33 5.46
C PRO A 237 -5.49 11.89 5.12
N TYR A 238 -5.02 10.84 5.77
CA TYR A 238 -3.69 10.26 5.54
C TYR A 238 -2.56 11.26 5.77
N ARG A 239 -2.20 11.46 7.04
CA ARG A 239 -1.03 12.26 7.42
C ARG A 239 0.10 11.32 7.84
N GLY A 240 1.12 11.21 6.99
CA GLY A 240 2.32 10.41 7.27
C GLY A 240 2.32 9.01 6.65
N GLN A 241 2.67 7.98 7.44
CA GLN A 241 2.94 6.62 6.94
C GLN A 241 1.78 5.98 6.18
N CYS A 242 0.53 6.36 6.49
CA CYS A 242 -0.66 5.82 5.82
C CYS A 242 -0.68 6.10 4.31
N LEU A 243 -0.02 7.17 3.83
CA LEU A 243 0.11 7.47 2.40
C LEU A 243 1.00 6.46 1.67
N ILE A 244 2.05 5.96 2.34
CA ILE A 244 2.95 4.93 1.81
C ILE A 244 2.16 3.63 1.63
N HIS A 245 1.45 3.22 2.68
CA HIS A 245 0.63 2.01 2.70
C HIS A 245 -0.52 2.06 1.68
N ARG A 246 -1.16 3.23 1.56
CA ARG A 246 -2.13 3.48 0.50
C ARG A 246 -1.51 3.29 -0.89
N SER A 247 -0.32 3.83 -1.13
CA SER A 247 0.38 3.65 -2.41
C SER A 247 0.65 2.18 -2.69
N GLU A 248 1.16 1.42 -1.71
CA GLU A 248 1.40 -0.02 -1.82
C GLU A 248 0.11 -0.79 -2.20
N ILE A 249 -1.01 -0.49 -1.55
CA ILE A 249 -2.32 -1.15 -1.78
C ILE A 249 -2.88 -0.82 -3.16
N LEU A 250 -2.80 0.45 -3.57
CA LEU A 250 -3.24 0.90 -4.90
C LEU A 250 -2.35 0.30 -6.01
N GLN A 251 -1.03 0.24 -5.80
CA GLN A 251 -0.08 -0.42 -6.70
C GLN A 251 -0.46 -1.88 -6.89
N MET A 252 -0.65 -2.59 -5.78
CA MET A 252 -1.08 -3.99 -5.75
C MET A 252 -2.41 -4.18 -6.50
N GLY A 253 -3.38 -3.28 -6.32
CA GLY A 253 -4.70 -3.33 -6.98
C GLY A 253 -4.71 -2.89 -8.45
N GLY A 254 -3.61 -2.33 -8.96
CA GLY A 254 -3.51 -1.85 -10.34
C GLY A 254 -3.91 -0.38 -10.56
N ASP A 255 -4.29 0.37 -9.52
CA ASP A 255 -4.47 1.82 -9.62
C ASP A 255 -3.11 2.53 -9.46
N TRP A 256 -2.27 2.40 -10.48
CA TRP A 256 -0.92 2.97 -10.49
C TRP A 256 -0.89 4.50 -10.49
N PRO A 257 -1.80 5.23 -11.17
CA PRO A 257 -1.89 6.69 -11.04
C PRO A 257 -2.22 7.13 -9.62
N GLY A 258 -3.19 6.48 -8.97
CA GLY A 258 -3.51 6.73 -7.57
C GLY A 258 -2.34 6.39 -6.64
N ALA A 259 -1.65 5.27 -6.89
CA ALA A 259 -0.47 4.85 -6.14
C ALA A 259 0.69 5.85 -6.23
N MET A 260 0.98 6.38 -7.42
CA MET A 260 2.00 7.41 -7.60
C MET A 260 1.62 8.70 -6.86
N THR A 261 0.37 9.15 -7.02
CA THR A 261 -0.14 10.34 -6.33
C THR A 261 0.00 10.23 -4.80
N ALA A 262 -0.30 9.06 -4.25
CA ALA A 262 -0.13 8.80 -2.81
C ALA A 262 1.35 8.80 -2.39
N ALA A 263 2.25 8.21 -3.19
CA ALA A 263 3.69 8.20 -2.92
C ALA A 263 4.32 9.61 -3.00
N ASP A 264 3.91 10.44 -3.96
CA ASP A 264 4.36 11.83 -4.08
C ASP A 264 3.91 12.65 -2.88
N ARG A 265 2.62 12.57 -2.52
CA ARG A 265 2.11 13.22 -1.30
C ARG A 265 2.83 12.73 -0.06
N ALA A 266 3.16 11.43 0.04
CA ALA A 266 3.92 10.92 1.18
C ALA A 266 5.28 11.64 1.28
N CYS A 267 6.00 11.76 0.17
CA CYS A 267 7.29 12.46 0.14
C CYS A 267 7.16 13.94 0.52
N GLU A 268 6.12 14.64 0.03
CA GLU A 268 5.87 16.05 0.34
C GLU A 268 5.54 16.27 1.83
N TRP A 269 4.60 15.51 2.37
CA TRP A 269 4.13 15.65 3.75
C TRP A 269 5.19 15.23 4.79
N LEU A 270 6.05 14.28 4.43
CA LEU A 270 7.06 13.75 5.34
C LEU A 270 8.37 14.52 5.28
N ALA A 271 8.59 15.42 4.32
CA ALA A 271 9.87 16.09 4.06
C ALA A 271 10.54 16.80 5.27
N GLY A 272 9.80 17.05 6.36
CA GLY A 272 10.33 17.60 7.62
C GLY A 272 10.12 16.72 8.86
N ARG A 273 9.72 15.45 8.69
CA ARG A 273 9.48 14.47 9.77
C ARG A 273 10.60 13.42 9.81
N SER A 274 10.52 12.48 10.76
CA SER A 274 11.51 11.39 11.00
C SER A 274 12.13 10.79 9.72
N GLU A 275 13.46 10.73 9.69
CA GLU A 275 14.30 10.30 8.56
C GLU A 275 13.87 8.94 7.98
N ALA A 276 13.70 7.91 8.82
CA ALA A 276 13.37 6.56 8.35
C ALA A 276 12.03 6.47 7.61
N THR A 277 11.03 7.27 8.02
CA THR A 277 9.72 7.29 7.37
C THR A 277 9.76 8.00 6.02
N VAL A 278 10.57 9.07 5.92
CA VAL A 278 10.87 9.74 4.64
C VAL A 278 11.57 8.78 3.68
N GLY A 279 12.51 7.98 4.19
CA GLY A 279 13.20 6.95 3.41
C GLY A 279 12.23 5.94 2.78
N ARG A 280 11.24 5.46 3.54
CA ARG A 280 10.19 4.55 3.03
C ARG A 280 9.31 5.20 1.96
N ALA A 281 8.98 6.48 2.10
CA ALA A 281 8.21 7.20 1.08
C ALA A 281 9.00 7.31 -0.23
N HIS A 282 10.28 7.64 -0.15
CA HIS A 282 11.16 7.65 -1.32
C HIS A 282 11.32 6.27 -1.94
N TYR A 283 11.47 5.21 -1.14
CA TYR A 283 11.50 3.84 -1.64
C TYR A 283 10.24 3.50 -2.45
N GLN A 284 9.06 3.77 -1.89
CA GLN A 284 7.79 3.47 -2.55
C GLN A 284 7.60 4.28 -3.84
N ARG A 285 8.00 5.55 -3.86
CA ARG A 285 8.03 6.34 -5.11
C ARG A 285 9.01 5.77 -6.13
N GLY A 286 10.15 5.26 -5.68
CA GLY A 286 11.13 4.55 -6.50
C GLY A 286 10.54 3.31 -7.16
N GLU A 287 9.77 2.51 -6.41
CA GLU A 287 9.05 1.34 -6.94
C GLU A 287 8.06 1.75 -8.04
N MET A 288 7.27 2.80 -7.82
CA MET A 288 6.33 3.30 -8.83
C MET A 288 7.07 3.75 -10.11
N HIS A 289 8.18 4.48 -9.98
CA HIS A 289 9.00 4.86 -11.13
C HIS A 289 9.61 3.63 -11.84
N ARG A 290 10.10 2.64 -11.10
CA ARG A 290 10.68 1.41 -11.66
C ARG A 290 9.65 0.64 -12.50
N LEU A 291 8.43 0.48 -11.97
CA LEU A 291 7.33 -0.23 -12.63
C LEU A 291 6.86 0.50 -13.90
N LEU A 292 6.83 1.83 -13.88
CA LEU A 292 6.51 2.66 -15.05
C LEU A 292 7.65 2.77 -16.08
N GLY A 293 8.85 2.26 -15.76
CA GLY A 293 10.03 2.35 -16.62
C GLY A 293 10.79 3.68 -16.57
N HIS A 294 10.54 4.51 -15.56
CA HIS A 294 11.25 5.79 -15.32
C HIS A 294 12.55 5.57 -14.55
N ASP A 295 13.50 4.87 -15.17
CA ASP A 295 14.71 4.35 -14.53
C ASP A 295 15.57 5.36 -13.77
N ALA A 296 15.77 6.54 -14.35
CA ALA A 296 16.60 7.58 -13.72
C ALA A 296 15.92 8.15 -12.47
N ALA A 297 14.60 8.32 -12.51
CA ALA A 297 13.82 8.78 -11.37
C ALA A 297 13.74 7.71 -10.26
N ALA A 298 13.62 6.43 -10.64
CA ALA A 298 13.68 5.30 -9.70
C ALA A 298 15.03 5.27 -8.95
N ASP A 299 16.15 5.36 -9.67
CA ASP A 299 17.50 5.35 -9.09
C ASP A 299 17.69 6.51 -8.09
N GLN A 300 17.27 7.73 -8.46
CA GLN A 300 17.33 8.90 -7.57
C GLN A 300 16.47 8.73 -6.30
N CYS A 301 15.31 8.08 -6.42
CA CYS A 301 14.44 7.79 -5.29
C CYS A 301 15.09 6.75 -4.36
N TYR A 302 15.69 5.69 -4.89
CA TYR A 302 16.42 4.70 -4.09
C TYR A 302 17.65 5.28 -3.39
N ASP A 303 18.40 6.18 -4.04
CA ASP A 303 19.50 6.91 -3.40
C ASP A 303 19.00 7.79 -2.26
N SER A 304 17.84 8.43 -2.44
CA SER A 304 17.21 9.23 -1.40
C SER A 304 16.72 8.37 -0.23
N ALA A 305 16.15 7.18 -0.50
CA ALA A 305 15.78 6.23 0.53
C ALA A 305 17.00 5.76 1.34
N LEU A 306 18.10 5.42 0.66
CA LEU A 306 19.33 4.95 1.29
C LEU A 306 19.99 6.04 2.15
N ARG A 307 20.00 7.30 1.70
CA ARG A 307 20.48 8.44 2.50
C ARG A 307 19.71 8.61 3.81
N GLN A 308 18.48 8.14 3.86
CA GLN A 308 17.59 8.17 5.03
C GLN A 308 17.60 6.84 5.82
N GLY A 309 18.57 5.95 5.54
CA GLY A 309 18.78 4.70 6.28
C GLY A 309 17.85 3.55 5.88
N VAL A 310 17.09 3.68 4.78
CA VAL A 310 16.22 2.60 4.28
C VAL A 310 16.92 1.86 3.15
N ASP A 311 17.11 0.54 3.30
CA ASP A 311 17.67 -0.29 2.24
C ASP A 311 16.69 -0.37 1.05
N PRO A 312 17.08 0.06 -0.17
CA PRO A 312 16.18 0.07 -1.32
C PRO A 312 16.01 -1.30 -2.00
N GLN A 313 16.35 -2.41 -1.35
CA GLN A 313 16.04 -3.74 -1.86
C GLN A 313 14.58 -4.14 -1.58
N PRO A 314 13.95 -4.95 -2.45
CA PRO A 314 14.48 -5.54 -3.69
C PRO A 314 14.45 -4.59 -4.90
N GLY A 315 13.83 -3.42 -4.77
CA GLY A 315 13.57 -2.48 -5.86
C GLY A 315 14.80 -2.12 -6.71
N ARG A 316 15.90 -1.75 -6.06
CA ARG A 316 17.14 -1.38 -6.76
C ARG A 316 17.76 -2.55 -7.51
N ALA A 317 17.78 -3.76 -6.93
CA ALA A 317 18.25 -4.95 -7.63
C ALA A 317 17.38 -5.29 -8.84
N LEU A 318 16.05 -5.19 -8.73
CA LEU A 318 15.13 -5.38 -9.86
C LEU A 318 15.33 -4.33 -10.96
N LEU A 319 15.65 -3.08 -10.60
CA LEU A 319 16.00 -2.03 -11.57
C LEU A 319 17.29 -2.39 -12.33
N TRP A 320 18.33 -2.86 -11.63
CA TRP A 320 19.58 -3.30 -12.26
C TRP A 320 19.38 -4.52 -13.15
N LEU A 321 18.56 -5.49 -12.73
CA LEU A 321 18.16 -6.64 -13.52
C LEU A 321 17.51 -6.18 -14.84
N GLY A 322 16.57 -5.23 -14.78
CA GLY A 322 15.91 -4.63 -15.94
C GLY A 322 16.86 -3.87 -16.89
N LYS A 323 18.05 -3.49 -16.42
CA LYS A 323 19.14 -2.89 -17.22
C LYS A 323 20.18 -3.91 -17.71
N GLY A 324 19.93 -5.22 -17.50
CA GLY A 324 20.83 -6.31 -17.91
C GLY A 324 22.03 -6.52 -16.98
N ARG A 325 22.01 -5.97 -15.75
CA ARG A 325 23.11 -6.07 -14.78
C ARG A 325 22.83 -7.17 -13.75
N ALA A 326 22.67 -8.40 -14.24
CA ALA A 326 22.21 -9.54 -13.42
C ALA A 326 23.16 -9.87 -12.24
N GLU A 327 24.47 -9.92 -12.47
CA GLU A 327 25.46 -10.20 -11.42
C GLU A 327 25.44 -9.15 -10.30
N GLN A 328 25.31 -7.87 -10.68
CA GLN A 328 25.22 -6.76 -9.72
C GLN A 328 23.92 -6.84 -8.90
N ALA A 329 22.80 -7.16 -9.54
CA ALA A 329 21.51 -7.36 -8.88
C ALA A 329 21.58 -8.54 -7.89
N ALA A 330 22.17 -9.66 -8.30
CA ALA A 330 22.30 -10.85 -7.48
C ALA A 330 23.18 -10.59 -6.25
N ALA A 331 24.32 -9.91 -6.42
CA ALA A 331 25.17 -9.54 -5.29
C ALA A 331 24.44 -8.68 -4.24
N ALA A 332 23.63 -7.71 -4.69
CA ALA A 332 22.91 -6.84 -3.76
C ALA A 332 21.74 -7.54 -3.06
N ILE A 333 20.96 -8.35 -3.76
CA ILE A 333 19.84 -9.07 -3.12
C ILE A 333 20.35 -10.11 -2.12
N ARG A 334 21.47 -10.81 -2.43
CA ARG A 334 22.12 -11.72 -1.46
C ARG A 334 22.60 -10.99 -0.22
N ALA A 335 23.20 -9.80 -0.38
CA ALA A 335 23.63 -9.00 0.75
C ALA A 335 22.44 -8.62 1.66
N ALA A 336 21.32 -8.19 1.07
CA ALA A 336 20.10 -7.87 1.82
C ALA A 336 19.46 -9.11 2.48
N CYS A 337 19.46 -10.27 1.82
CA CYS A 337 19.03 -11.53 2.44
C CYS A 337 20.00 -12.02 3.54
N GLY A 338 21.27 -11.62 3.50
CA GLY A 338 22.28 -11.98 4.51
C GLY A 338 22.28 -11.08 5.74
N SER A 339 21.80 -9.83 5.61
CA SER A 339 21.66 -8.92 6.75
C SER A 339 20.49 -9.34 7.64
N GLN A 340 20.79 -9.88 8.81
CA GLN A 340 19.82 -10.07 9.88
C GLN A 340 19.59 -8.73 10.59
N ASN A 341 18.57 -7.98 10.19
CA ASN A 341 18.17 -6.78 10.91
C ASN A 341 17.23 -7.14 12.08
N GLY A 342 17.80 -7.61 13.20
CA GLY A 342 17.23 -7.44 14.55
C GLY A 342 15.94 -8.20 14.94
N ALA A 343 16.08 -8.96 16.03
CA ALA A 343 15.07 -9.52 16.96
C ALA A 343 13.95 -10.45 16.41
N PRO A 344 13.69 -11.58 17.10
CA PRO A 344 12.70 -12.55 16.69
C PRO A 344 11.30 -12.01 16.99
N VAL A 345 10.68 -11.40 15.99
CA VAL A 345 9.23 -11.46 15.94
C VAL A 345 8.89 -12.94 15.71
N ARG A 346 8.11 -13.56 16.60
CA ARG A 346 7.77 -14.99 16.51
C ARG A 346 6.92 -15.32 15.27
N TRP A 347 6.34 -14.30 14.63
CA TRP A 347 5.83 -14.36 13.27
C TRP A 347 6.89 -13.77 12.32
N ALA A 348 7.08 -14.38 11.15
CA ALA A 348 8.18 -14.13 10.19
C ALA A 348 8.70 -12.69 10.08
N ASP A 349 9.99 -12.50 9.79
CA ASP A 349 10.52 -11.20 9.35
C ASP A 349 9.88 -10.81 7.99
N PRO A 350 8.97 -9.82 7.94
CA PRO A 350 8.23 -9.48 6.73
C PRO A 350 9.14 -8.88 5.67
N GLU A 351 10.18 -8.17 6.09
CA GLU A 351 11.14 -7.57 5.18
C GLU A 351 11.95 -8.66 4.49
N ARG A 352 12.34 -9.71 5.22
CA ARG A 352 12.96 -10.90 4.61
C ARG A 352 12.05 -11.58 3.60
N LEU A 353 10.78 -11.82 3.94
CA LEU A 353 9.83 -12.50 3.07
C LEU A 353 9.59 -11.76 1.74
N LYS A 354 9.58 -10.42 1.77
CA LYS A 354 9.48 -9.58 0.56
C LYS A 354 10.67 -9.75 -0.40
N LEU A 355 11.83 -10.19 0.09
CA LEU A 355 13.02 -10.40 -0.73
C LEU A 355 13.03 -11.76 -1.45
N LEU A 356 12.41 -12.79 -0.88
CA LEU A 356 12.59 -14.17 -1.36
C LEU A 356 12.09 -14.39 -2.80
N GLY A 357 10.91 -13.86 -3.16
CA GLY A 357 10.39 -13.96 -4.53
C GLY A 357 11.31 -13.30 -5.56
N PRO A 358 11.67 -12.01 -5.40
CA PRO A 358 12.66 -11.33 -6.23
C PRO A 358 14.03 -12.04 -6.27
N SER A 359 14.51 -12.59 -5.15
CA SER A 359 15.77 -13.34 -5.10
C SER A 359 15.79 -14.50 -6.09
N VAL A 360 14.69 -15.25 -6.21
CA VAL A 360 14.60 -16.36 -7.17
C VAL A 360 14.79 -15.88 -8.61
N GLU A 361 14.08 -14.83 -9.01
CA GLU A 361 14.16 -14.27 -10.36
C GLU A 361 15.54 -13.69 -10.68
N ILE A 362 16.09 -12.90 -9.76
CA ILE A 362 17.38 -12.23 -9.92
C ILE A 362 18.49 -13.28 -10.01
N CYS A 363 18.52 -14.26 -9.10
CA CYS A 363 19.57 -15.27 -9.05
C CYS A 363 19.51 -16.22 -10.24
N LEU A 364 18.31 -16.63 -10.69
CA LEU A 364 18.16 -17.44 -11.91
C LEU A 364 18.70 -16.72 -13.14
N THR A 365 18.42 -15.41 -13.28
CA THR A 365 18.92 -14.62 -14.41
C THR A 365 20.44 -14.45 -14.37
N ALA A 366 21.04 -14.44 -13.18
CA ALA A 366 22.49 -14.44 -12.98
C ALA A 366 23.13 -15.84 -13.12
N GLY A 367 22.35 -16.91 -13.33
CA GLY A 367 22.83 -18.29 -13.41
C GLY A 367 23.09 -18.96 -12.07
N GLU A 368 22.70 -18.35 -10.95
CA GLU A 368 22.89 -18.85 -9.59
C GLU A 368 21.72 -19.73 -9.13
N ILE A 369 21.59 -20.89 -9.75
CA ILE A 369 20.45 -21.81 -9.58
C ILE A 369 20.30 -22.26 -8.12
N ASP A 370 21.38 -22.63 -7.44
CA ASP A 370 21.34 -23.12 -6.05
C ASP A 370 20.82 -22.07 -5.08
N THR A 371 21.20 -20.80 -5.28
CA THR A 371 20.73 -19.69 -4.43
C THR A 371 19.26 -19.40 -4.67
N ALA A 372 18.81 -19.47 -5.93
CA ALA A 372 17.39 -19.37 -6.24
C ALA A 372 16.57 -20.53 -5.64
N ALA A 373 17.09 -21.77 -5.71
CA ALA A 373 16.44 -22.93 -5.12
C ALA A 373 16.29 -22.79 -3.60
N SER A 374 17.34 -22.31 -2.91
CA SER A 374 17.31 -22.07 -1.47
C SER A 374 16.26 -21.02 -1.06
N ALA A 375 16.13 -19.92 -1.82
CA ALA A 375 15.10 -18.91 -1.57
C ALA A 375 13.67 -19.46 -1.79
N ALA A 376 13.46 -20.29 -2.81
CA ALA A 376 12.18 -20.95 -3.05
C ALA A 376 11.82 -21.97 -1.96
N GLU A 377 12.80 -22.73 -1.48
CA GLU A 377 12.64 -23.67 -0.37
C GLU A 377 12.30 -22.95 0.94
N GLU A 378 12.90 -21.79 1.19
CA GLU A 378 12.52 -20.95 2.32
C GLU A 378 11.05 -20.47 2.22
N LEU A 379 10.61 -19.98 1.06
CA LEU A 379 9.19 -19.66 0.83
C LEU A 379 8.28 -20.86 1.10
N SER A 380 8.67 -22.05 0.64
CA SER A 380 7.90 -23.28 0.85
C SER A 380 7.65 -23.56 2.33
N ARG A 381 8.67 -23.39 3.19
CA ARG A 381 8.55 -23.59 4.64
C ARG A 381 7.48 -22.69 5.24
N TRP A 382 7.50 -21.40 4.89
CA TRP A 382 6.51 -20.44 5.38
C TRP A 382 5.09 -20.75 4.90
N THR A 383 4.91 -21.15 3.64
CA THR A 383 3.60 -21.53 3.12
C THR A 383 3.04 -22.83 3.71
N SER A 384 3.90 -23.67 4.30
CA SER A 384 3.48 -24.89 5.02
C SER A 384 3.06 -24.61 6.46
N GLU A 385 3.57 -23.53 7.06
CA GLU A 385 3.31 -23.15 8.45
C GLU A 385 2.14 -22.16 8.58
N PHE A 386 1.95 -21.29 7.57
CA PHE A 386 0.92 -20.25 7.59
C PHE A 386 0.07 -20.26 6.32
N ASP A 387 -1.25 -20.12 6.51
CA ASP A 387 -2.18 -19.94 5.40
C ASP A 387 -2.21 -18.46 4.96
N VAL A 388 -1.21 -18.08 4.16
CA VAL A 388 -1.07 -16.71 3.63
C VAL A 388 -1.14 -16.77 2.10
N PRO A 389 -2.31 -16.46 1.50
CA PRO A 389 -2.51 -16.51 0.06
C PRO A 389 -1.46 -15.80 -0.79
N LEU A 390 -0.98 -14.63 -0.33
CA LEU A 390 0.06 -13.88 -1.03
C LEU A 390 1.39 -14.65 -1.11
N LEU A 391 1.78 -15.31 -0.02
CA LEU A 391 3.00 -16.11 0.03
C LEU A 391 2.84 -17.40 -0.78
N GLN A 392 1.66 -18.03 -0.78
CA GLN A 392 1.35 -19.17 -1.63
C GLN A 392 1.50 -18.83 -3.12
N ALA A 393 0.96 -17.67 -3.54
CA ALA A 393 1.09 -17.20 -4.92
C ALA A 393 2.54 -16.88 -5.29
N THR A 394 3.28 -16.25 -4.37
CA THR A 394 4.72 -15.96 -4.52
C THR A 394 5.54 -17.23 -4.65
N TYR A 395 5.28 -18.23 -3.80
CA TYR A 395 5.95 -19.52 -3.82
C TYR A 395 5.65 -20.28 -5.12
N ALA A 396 4.37 -20.37 -5.53
CA ALA A 396 3.99 -21.03 -6.78
C ALA A 396 4.69 -20.40 -7.99
N GLN A 397 4.76 -19.06 -8.04
CA GLN A 397 5.48 -18.34 -9.09
C GLN A 397 6.99 -18.62 -9.05
N ALA A 398 7.60 -18.59 -7.87
CA ALA A 398 9.02 -18.87 -7.67
C ALA A 398 9.38 -20.30 -8.09
N ARG A 399 8.60 -21.28 -7.63
CA ARG A 399 8.78 -22.69 -7.94
C ARG A 399 8.63 -22.98 -9.44
N GLY A 400 7.58 -22.46 -10.06
CA GLY A 400 7.36 -22.59 -11.50
C GLY A 400 8.45 -21.93 -12.35
N THR A 401 8.96 -20.77 -11.90
CA THR A 401 10.08 -20.08 -12.57
C THR A 401 11.38 -20.91 -12.50
N LEU A 402 11.66 -21.50 -11.33
CA LEU A 402 12.82 -22.37 -11.14
C LEU A 402 12.74 -23.61 -12.03
N LEU A 403 11.61 -24.32 -12.02
CA LEU A 403 11.39 -25.52 -12.84
C LEU A 403 11.50 -25.23 -14.33
N SER A 404 10.95 -24.10 -14.78
CA SER A 404 11.08 -23.65 -16.16
C SER A 404 12.54 -23.42 -16.56
N ALA A 405 13.39 -22.95 -15.64
CA ALA A 405 14.81 -22.72 -15.90
C ALA A 405 15.64 -24.02 -15.85
N THR A 406 15.26 -24.98 -14.99
CA THR A 406 15.98 -26.26 -14.82
C THR A 406 15.52 -27.37 -15.76
N GLY A 407 14.43 -27.17 -16.50
CA GLY A 407 14.04 -27.99 -17.65
C GLY A 407 12.78 -28.86 -17.49
N ASP A 408 12.11 -28.83 -16.34
CA ASP A 408 10.86 -29.56 -16.11
C ASP A 408 9.64 -28.68 -16.47
N ARG A 409 9.31 -28.69 -17.76
CA ARG A 409 8.33 -27.77 -18.35
C ARG A 409 6.89 -28.12 -17.99
N GLU A 410 6.57 -29.41 -17.83
CA GLU A 410 5.23 -29.85 -17.47
C GLU A 410 4.92 -29.48 -16.01
N GLU A 411 5.85 -29.72 -15.09
CA GLU A 411 5.69 -29.31 -13.69
C GLU A 411 5.69 -27.76 -13.57
N ALA A 412 6.56 -27.08 -14.33
CA ALA A 412 6.56 -25.61 -14.38
C ALA A 412 5.22 -25.04 -14.85
N LEU A 413 4.57 -25.67 -15.83
CA LEU A 413 3.28 -25.25 -16.34
C LEU A 413 2.20 -25.30 -15.26
N ALA A 414 2.15 -26.40 -14.49
CA ALA A 414 1.20 -26.56 -13.40
C ALA A 414 1.40 -25.47 -12.33
N TRP A 415 2.62 -25.30 -11.83
CA TRP A 415 2.93 -24.30 -10.80
C TRP A 415 2.65 -22.85 -11.23
N LEU A 416 2.98 -22.50 -12.47
CA LEU A 416 2.72 -21.14 -12.98
C LEU A 416 1.22 -20.91 -13.24
N SER A 417 0.46 -21.95 -13.57
CA SER A 417 -1.00 -21.87 -13.71
C SER A 417 -1.66 -21.64 -12.35
N ASP A 418 -1.22 -22.36 -11.32
CA ASP A 418 -1.67 -22.15 -9.94
C ASP A 418 -1.32 -20.75 -9.43
N ALA A 419 -0.09 -20.29 -9.70
CA ALA A 419 0.32 -18.93 -9.39
C ALA A 419 -0.60 -17.89 -10.04
N LEU A 420 -0.91 -18.05 -11.34
CA LEU A 420 -1.83 -17.17 -12.06
C LEU A 420 -3.22 -17.15 -11.40
N ALA A 421 -3.78 -18.32 -11.07
CA ALA A 421 -5.08 -18.42 -10.42
C ALA A 421 -5.10 -17.71 -9.06
N LEU A 422 -4.05 -17.88 -8.27
CA LEU A 422 -3.90 -17.21 -6.97
C LEU A 422 -3.76 -15.69 -7.12
N TRP A 423 -2.94 -15.20 -8.06
CA TRP A 423 -2.82 -13.76 -8.33
C TRP A 423 -4.13 -13.12 -8.80
N GLN A 424 -4.92 -13.85 -9.58
CA GLN A 424 -6.24 -13.39 -10.00
C GLN A 424 -7.22 -13.33 -8.84
N ARG A 425 -7.24 -14.35 -7.96
CA ARG A 425 -8.07 -14.35 -6.75
C ARG A 425 -7.73 -13.16 -5.85
N LEU A 426 -6.44 -12.87 -5.69
CA LEU A 426 -5.94 -11.74 -4.90
C LEU A 426 -6.10 -10.38 -5.57
N SER A 427 -6.67 -10.31 -6.77
CA SER A 427 -6.82 -9.08 -7.56
C SER A 427 -5.49 -8.32 -7.72
N MET A 428 -4.43 -9.06 -8.06
CA MET A 428 -3.06 -8.55 -8.30
C MET A 428 -2.77 -8.54 -9.82
N PRO A 429 -3.29 -7.57 -10.60
CA PRO A 429 -3.22 -7.63 -12.06
C PRO A 429 -1.79 -7.65 -12.61
N TYR A 430 -0.86 -6.91 -12.01
CA TYR A 430 0.54 -6.90 -12.43
C TYR A 430 1.20 -8.27 -12.27
N GLU A 431 1.07 -8.90 -11.10
CA GLU A 431 1.65 -10.23 -10.86
C GLU A 431 0.98 -11.31 -11.70
N ALA A 432 -0.34 -11.22 -11.92
CA ALA A 432 -1.04 -12.10 -12.85
C ALA A 432 -0.51 -11.98 -14.29
N ALA A 433 -0.22 -10.76 -14.76
CA ALA A 433 0.38 -10.52 -16.08
C ALA A 433 1.82 -11.06 -16.15
N ARG A 434 2.60 -10.94 -15.08
CA ARG A 434 3.94 -11.54 -14.96
C ARG A 434 3.93 -13.07 -14.96
N ALA A 435 2.95 -13.70 -14.32
CA ALA A 435 2.75 -15.15 -14.38
C ALA A 435 2.39 -15.60 -15.81
N ARG A 436 1.49 -14.87 -16.49
CA ARG A 436 1.17 -15.10 -17.92
C ARG A 436 2.40 -14.97 -18.81
N ALA A 437 3.24 -13.94 -18.62
CA ALA A 437 4.46 -13.78 -19.41
C ALA A 437 5.45 -14.95 -19.25
N ARG A 438 5.49 -15.59 -18.07
CA ARG A 438 6.25 -16.83 -17.85
C ARG A 438 5.60 -18.03 -18.52
N LEU A 439 4.27 -18.19 -18.39
CA LEU A 439 3.51 -19.24 -19.07
C LEU A 439 3.71 -19.21 -20.60
N VAL A 440 3.79 -18.02 -21.20
CA VAL A 440 4.10 -17.87 -22.64
C VAL A 440 5.38 -18.60 -23.03
N ARG A 441 6.43 -18.53 -22.20
CA ARG A 441 7.70 -19.22 -22.47
C ARG A 441 7.54 -20.74 -22.35
N VAL A 442 6.87 -21.20 -21.28
CA VAL A 442 6.64 -22.63 -21.04
C VAL A 442 5.79 -23.28 -22.14
N TYR A 443 4.70 -22.62 -22.56
CA TYR A 443 3.87 -23.13 -23.66
C TYR A 443 4.63 -23.22 -24.99
N ARG A 444 5.47 -22.23 -25.30
CA ARG A 444 6.33 -22.26 -26.50
C ARG A 444 7.34 -23.40 -26.45
N ASP A 445 7.97 -23.59 -25.31
CA ASP A 445 8.90 -24.69 -25.06
C ASP A 445 8.25 -26.07 -25.20
N LEU A 446 6.95 -26.17 -24.89
CA LEU A 446 6.12 -27.37 -25.08
C LEU A 446 5.52 -27.48 -26.51
N GLY A 447 5.74 -26.48 -27.37
CA GLY A 447 5.22 -26.45 -28.74
C GLY A 447 3.76 -26.02 -28.89
N ASP A 448 3.11 -25.52 -27.84
CA ASP A 448 1.72 -25.03 -27.87
C ASP A 448 1.68 -23.50 -28.08
N GLU A 449 1.86 -23.07 -29.33
CA GLU A 449 1.81 -21.64 -29.67
C GLU A 449 0.42 -21.03 -29.48
N SER A 450 -0.65 -21.84 -29.53
CA SER A 450 -2.03 -21.33 -29.40
C SER A 450 -2.29 -20.85 -27.98
N SER A 451 -1.93 -21.68 -26.99
CA SER A 451 -2.02 -21.28 -25.58
C SER A 451 -1.04 -20.15 -25.25
N ALA A 452 0.19 -20.19 -25.79
CA ALA A 452 1.15 -19.12 -25.64
C ALA A 452 0.59 -17.76 -26.14
N GLU A 453 -0.07 -17.73 -27.29
CA GLU A 453 -0.65 -16.52 -27.86
C GLU A 453 -1.79 -15.95 -26.99
N VAL A 454 -2.67 -16.80 -26.45
CA VAL A 454 -3.75 -16.39 -25.54
C VAL A 454 -3.18 -15.73 -24.28
N HIS A 455 -2.16 -16.34 -23.67
CA HIS A 455 -1.52 -15.77 -22.49
C HIS A 455 -0.75 -14.49 -22.80
N ARG A 456 -0.09 -14.41 -23.96
CA ARG A 456 0.63 -13.21 -24.42
C ARG A 456 -0.32 -12.03 -24.58
N LEU A 457 -1.41 -12.20 -25.33
CA LEU A 457 -2.37 -11.11 -25.60
C LEU A 457 -2.97 -10.54 -24.32
N ALA A 458 -3.31 -11.41 -23.37
CA ALA A 458 -3.86 -10.96 -22.09
C ALA A 458 -2.83 -10.29 -21.18
N ALA A 459 -1.59 -10.77 -21.15
CA ALA A 459 -0.51 -10.10 -20.44
C ALA A 459 -0.18 -8.73 -21.06
N GLU A 460 -0.18 -8.63 -22.39
CA GLU A 460 0.03 -7.36 -23.10
C GLU A 460 -1.05 -6.33 -22.78
N ALA A 461 -2.33 -6.74 -22.78
CA ALA A 461 -3.43 -5.86 -22.41
C ALA A 461 -3.24 -5.30 -20.99
N THR A 462 -2.98 -6.18 -20.01
CA THR A 462 -2.78 -5.74 -18.62
C THR A 462 -1.55 -4.85 -18.45
N PHE A 463 -0.42 -5.18 -19.08
CA PHE A 463 0.78 -4.34 -18.99
C PHE A 463 0.58 -2.97 -19.66
N ASP A 464 -0.16 -2.90 -20.78
CA ASP A 464 -0.48 -1.63 -21.44
C ASP A 464 -1.42 -0.78 -20.57
N ASP A 465 -2.46 -1.39 -19.99
CA ASP A 465 -3.42 -0.71 -19.10
C ASP A 465 -2.75 -0.13 -17.86
N LEU A 466 -1.77 -0.86 -17.29
CA LEU A 466 -0.99 -0.39 -16.13
C LEU A 466 0.09 0.63 -16.50
N GLY A 467 0.53 0.68 -17.76
CA GLY A 467 1.69 1.46 -18.18
C GLY A 467 3.03 0.79 -17.83
N ALA A 468 3.07 -0.53 -17.69
CA ALA A 468 4.28 -1.33 -17.42
C ALA A 468 5.16 -1.47 -18.68
N VAL A 469 5.73 -0.35 -19.15
CA VAL A 469 6.40 -0.24 -20.46
C VAL A 469 7.52 -1.27 -20.65
N ARG A 470 8.30 -1.54 -19.59
CA ARG A 470 9.40 -2.50 -19.65
C ARG A 470 8.89 -3.93 -19.86
N ASP A 471 7.96 -4.39 -19.02
CA ASP A 471 7.40 -5.74 -19.11
C ASP A 471 6.71 -5.96 -20.46
N LEU A 472 5.97 -4.95 -20.95
CA LEU A 472 5.37 -4.96 -22.28
C LEU A 472 6.43 -5.11 -23.38
N SER A 473 7.53 -4.36 -23.31
CA SER A 473 8.61 -4.44 -24.30
C SER A 473 9.30 -5.81 -24.32
N GLN A 474 9.49 -6.43 -23.16
CA GLN A 474 10.13 -7.75 -23.03
C GLN A 474 9.23 -8.87 -23.55
N LEU A 475 7.91 -8.72 -23.42
CA LEU A 475 6.94 -9.69 -23.91
C LEU A 475 6.76 -9.64 -25.44
N VAL A 476 6.80 -8.43 -26.01
CA VAL A 476 6.61 -8.20 -27.46
C VAL A 476 7.89 -8.45 -28.26
N THR A 477 9.06 -8.31 -27.64
CA THR A 477 10.34 -8.58 -28.31
C THR A 477 10.52 -10.09 -28.48
N PRO A 478 10.62 -10.62 -29.72
CA PRO A 478 10.91 -12.03 -29.92
C PRO A 478 12.22 -12.36 -29.22
N ALA A 479 12.25 -13.46 -28.46
CA ALA A 479 13.52 -14.06 -28.03
C ALA A 479 14.42 -14.15 -29.27
N ARG A 480 15.65 -13.60 -29.20
CA ARG A 480 16.64 -13.68 -30.28
C ARG A 480 16.78 -15.15 -30.66
N GLY A 481 16.14 -15.55 -31.77
CA GLY A 481 16.01 -16.95 -32.16
C GLY A 481 15.03 -17.23 -33.30
N MET A 482 13.96 -16.44 -33.47
CA MET A 482 13.05 -16.59 -34.62
C MET A 482 12.62 -15.22 -35.16
N ALA A 483 13.40 -14.68 -36.11
CA ALA A 483 12.96 -13.54 -36.90
C ALA A 483 11.82 -14.00 -37.84
N SER A 484 10.63 -13.41 -37.71
CA SER A 484 9.70 -13.41 -38.85
C SER A 484 10.33 -12.56 -39.97
N PRO A 485 10.44 -13.04 -41.22
CA PRO A 485 11.33 -12.44 -42.23
C PRO A 485 10.92 -11.04 -42.71
N VAL A 486 9.74 -10.53 -42.36
CA VAL A 486 9.21 -9.28 -42.93
C VAL A 486 9.45 -8.11 -41.98
N ALA A 487 10.65 -7.54 -42.05
CA ALA A 487 11.04 -6.27 -41.44
C ALA A 487 10.80 -6.14 -39.91
N GLY A 488 10.83 -7.24 -39.15
CA GLY A 488 10.67 -7.21 -37.68
C GLY A 488 9.24 -6.89 -37.20
N LEU A 489 8.25 -7.05 -38.07
CA LEU A 489 6.83 -6.94 -37.72
C LEU A 489 6.36 -8.18 -36.95
N THR A 490 5.57 -7.96 -35.90
CA THR A 490 4.91 -9.05 -35.17
C THR A 490 3.73 -9.61 -35.95
N GLY A 491 3.25 -10.82 -35.63
CA GLY A 491 2.07 -11.41 -36.29
C GLY A 491 0.84 -10.49 -36.25
N ARG A 492 0.64 -9.79 -35.12
CA ARG A 492 -0.44 -8.82 -34.96
C ARG A 492 -0.26 -7.59 -35.86
N GLN A 493 0.97 -7.09 -35.99
CA GLN A 493 1.28 -5.98 -36.90
C GLN A 493 1.08 -6.38 -38.37
N ILE A 494 1.38 -7.63 -38.74
CA ILE A 494 1.09 -8.16 -40.08
C ILE A 494 -0.42 -8.24 -40.32
N ALA A 495 -1.21 -8.72 -39.35
CA ALA A 495 -2.67 -8.76 -39.46
C ALA A 495 -3.27 -7.35 -39.62
N VAL A 496 -2.84 -6.39 -38.79
CA VAL A 496 -3.24 -4.98 -38.91
C VAL A 496 -2.84 -4.42 -40.28
N LEU A 497 -1.61 -4.68 -40.74
CA LEU A 497 -1.10 -4.22 -42.04
C LEU A 497 -1.87 -4.82 -43.24
N ARG A 498 -2.32 -6.07 -43.14
CA ARG A 498 -3.18 -6.71 -44.16
C ARG A 498 -4.55 -6.05 -44.25
N LEU A 499 -5.20 -5.82 -43.11
CA LEU A 499 -6.51 -5.15 -43.07
C LEU A 499 -6.39 -3.66 -43.46
N LEU A 500 -5.28 -3.03 -43.12
CA LEU A 500 -4.93 -1.68 -43.59
C LEU A 500 -4.84 -1.62 -45.11
N ALA A 501 -4.20 -2.63 -45.71
CA ALA A 501 -3.99 -2.73 -47.14
C ALA A 501 -5.21 -3.21 -47.93
N SER A 502 -6.19 -3.87 -47.28
CA SER A 502 -7.51 -4.13 -47.86
C SER A 502 -8.45 -2.91 -47.80
N GLY A 503 -7.96 -1.77 -47.31
CA GLY A 503 -8.70 -0.49 -47.32
C GLY A 503 -9.58 -0.26 -46.10
N GLN A 504 -9.56 -1.13 -45.09
CA GLN A 504 -10.36 -0.94 -43.87
C GLN A 504 -9.89 0.27 -43.08
N THR A 505 -10.82 0.98 -42.44
CA THR A 505 -10.57 2.08 -41.50
C THR A 505 -10.12 1.56 -40.13
N ASN A 506 -9.53 2.40 -39.28
CA ASN A 506 -9.12 1.99 -37.93
C ASN A 506 -10.30 1.48 -37.09
N ARG A 507 -11.54 1.91 -37.39
CA ARG A 507 -12.76 1.41 -36.72
C ARG A 507 -13.11 -0.01 -37.16
N GLU A 508 -13.00 -0.31 -38.44
CA GLU A 508 -13.29 -1.64 -38.99
C GLU A 508 -12.21 -2.64 -38.57
N ILE A 509 -10.94 -2.24 -38.63
CA ILE A 509 -9.82 -3.04 -38.13
C ILE A 509 -10.00 -3.34 -36.63
N ALA A 510 -10.42 -2.34 -35.84
CA ALA A 510 -10.68 -2.52 -34.42
C ALA A 510 -11.80 -3.53 -34.16
N ALA A 511 -12.89 -3.46 -34.92
CA ALA A 511 -14.02 -4.38 -34.82
C ALA A 511 -13.64 -5.81 -35.24
N GLU A 512 -12.94 -5.96 -36.37
CA GLU A 512 -12.48 -7.25 -36.90
C GLU A 512 -11.51 -7.96 -35.94
N LEU A 513 -10.65 -7.17 -35.29
CA LEU A 513 -9.60 -7.68 -34.44
C LEU A 513 -9.97 -7.74 -32.95
N GLY A 514 -11.18 -7.31 -32.57
CA GLY A 514 -11.64 -7.30 -31.17
C GLY A 514 -10.85 -6.36 -30.25
N VAL A 515 -10.37 -5.22 -30.74
CA VAL A 515 -9.53 -4.26 -29.98
C VAL A 515 -10.06 -2.83 -30.09
N SER A 516 -9.51 -1.90 -29.30
CA SER A 516 -9.89 -0.48 -29.39
C SER A 516 -9.31 0.21 -30.64
N LYS A 517 -9.95 1.30 -31.08
CA LYS A 517 -9.42 2.16 -32.16
C LYS A 517 -8.04 2.76 -31.82
N HIS A 518 -7.80 3.01 -30.53
CA HIS A 518 -6.54 3.56 -30.04
C HIS A 518 -5.41 2.53 -30.18
N THR A 519 -5.70 1.27 -29.83
CA THR A 519 -4.79 0.12 -30.01
C THR A 519 -4.41 -0.04 -31.49
N VAL A 520 -5.37 0.07 -32.40
CA VAL A 520 -5.11 0.03 -33.86
C VAL A 520 -4.22 1.20 -34.30
N ALA A 521 -4.48 2.42 -33.83
CA ALA A 521 -3.67 3.59 -34.17
C ALA A 521 -2.21 3.42 -33.70
N ARG A 522 -2.01 2.89 -32.50
CA ARG A 522 -0.68 2.57 -31.96
C ARG A 522 0.03 1.48 -32.77
N HIS A 523 -0.68 0.42 -33.17
CA HIS A 523 -0.11 -0.60 -34.05
C HIS A 523 0.33 -0.01 -35.40
N ILE A 524 -0.46 0.89 -35.99
CA ILE A 524 -0.10 1.57 -37.25
C ILE A 524 1.14 2.45 -37.07
N SER A 525 1.25 3.21 -35.98
CA SER A 525 2.45 3.99 -35.67
C SER A 525 3.68 3.10 -35.56
N ASN A 526 3.58 2.00 -34.82
CA ASN A 526 4.71 1.07 -34.66
C ASN A 526 5.07 0.35 -35.97
N ILE A 527 4.10 0.13 -36.87
CA ILE A 527 4.37 -0.38 -38.23
C ILE A 527 5.16 0.67 -39.03
N PHE A 528 4.79 1.95 -38.93
CA PHE A 528 5.49 3.03 -39.61
C PHE A 528 6.95 3.11 -39.17
N ASP A 529 7.18 3.10 -37.86
CA ASP A 529 8.52 3.15 -37.28
C ASP A 529 9.37 1.94 -37.70
N LYS A 530 8.81 0.73 -37.66
CA LYS A 530 9.52 -0.50 -38.01
C LYS A 530 9.77 -0.69 -39.50
N THR A 531 8.90 -0.15 -40.36
CA THR A 531 9.02 -0.28 -41.82
C THR A 531 9.67 0.92 -42.49
N GLY A 532 9.91 2.00 -41.75
CA GLY A 532 10.49 3.25 -42.26
C GLY A 532 9.55 4.04 -43.18
N VAL A 533 8.24 3.77 -43.11
CA VAL A 533 7.23 4.46 -43.93
C VAL A 533 6.52 5.51 -43.09
N SER A 534 6.14 6.64 -43.69
CA SER A 534 5.58 7.78 -42.97
C SER A 534 4.09 8.01 -43.22
N SER A 535 3.42 7.13 -43.98
CA SER A 535 2.00 7.30 -44.29
C SER A 535 1.28 5.97 -44.48
N ARG A 536 -0.04 6.01 -44.31
CA ARG A 536 -0.94 4.87 -44.54
C ARG A 536 -0.75 4.30 -45.95
N THR A 537 -0.74 5.17 -46.96
CA THR A 537 -0.52 4.79 -48.36
C THR A 537 0.85 4.13 -48.55
N ALA A 538 1.90 4.65 -47.91
CA ALA A 538 3.24 4.06 -47.98
C ALA A 538 3.32 2.69 -47.28
N ALA A 539 2.58 2.48 -46.19
CA ALA A 539 2.45 1.17 -45.55
C ALA A 539 1.69 0.16 -46.39
N VAL A 540 0.61 0.57 -47.07
CA VAL A 540 -0.10 -0.30 -48.03
C VAL A 540 0.81 -0.70 -49.20
N ALA A 541 1.54 0.27 -49.77
CA ALA A 541 2.53 -0.02 -50.82
C ALA A 541 3.65 -0.95 -50.33
N PHE A 542 4.09 -0.81 -49.08
CA PHE A 542 5.03 -1.73 -48.45
C PHE A 542 4.48 -3.16 -48.34
N ALA A 543 3.22 -3.32 -47.94
CA ALA A 543 2.56 -4.62 -47.83
C ALA A 543 2.48 -5.35 -49.18
N HIS A 544 2.13 -4.62 -50.25
CA HIS A 544 2.16 -5.14 -51.63
C HIS A 544 3.56 -5.58 -52.06
N ARG A 545 4.59 -4.73 -51.86
CA ARG A 545 5.98 -5.06 -52.23
C ARG A 545 6.54 -6.28 -51.51
N LYS A 546 6.05 -6.58 -50.31
CA LYS A 546 6.48 -7.72 -49.49
C LYS A 546 5.62 -8.98 -49.66
N GLY A 547 4.65 -8.97 -50.59
CA GLY A 547 3.81 -10.14 -50.87
C GLY A 547 2.91 -10.54 -49.69
N LEU A 548 2.53 -9.58 -48.84
CA LEU A 548 1.72 -9.87 -47.64
C LEU A 548 0.22 -9.97 -47.92
N LEU A 549 -0.20 -9.69 -49.16
CA LEU A 549 -1.58 -9.68 -49.63
C LEU A 549 -1.74 -10.84 -50.60
N SER A 550 -2.47 -11.87 -50.16
CA SER A 550 -2.93 -13.00 -50.98
C SER A 550 -4.26 -12.69 -51.60
#